data_AF-A0A3D0ND61-F1
#
_entry.id   AF-A0A3D0ND61-F1
#
_cell.length_a   1.000
_cell.length_b   1.000
_cell.length_c   1.000
_cell.angle_alpha   90.00
_cell.angle_beta   90.00
_cell.angle_gamma   90.00
#
_symmetry.space_group_name_H-M   'P 1'
#
loop_
_entity.id
_entity.type
_entity.pdbx_description
1 polymer ?
#
loop_
_entity_poly.entity_id
_entity_poly.type
_entity_poly.pdbx_seq_one_letter_code
_entity_poly.pdbx_strand_id
1 'polypeptide(L)'
;MSAYLQELTIRLAAAMGNVPGEIRQNHANWVWSKQQGDGGWGGREGTSDPYYTSFALRTLAITGELYGERAEQAAAFLRSRLDKQETVVDLAALIYGASMLENAAGVDV
;
A
#
# COMPACT_ATOMS: atom_id res chain seq x y z
N MET A 1 -3.88 5.70 14.30
CA MET A 1 -4.53 4.54 13.62
C MET A 1 -5.42 3.83 14.63
N SER A 2 -6.63 3.39 14.28
CA SER A 2 -7.41 2.54 15.21
C SER A 2 -6.62 1.26 15.50
N ALA A 3 -6.47 0.88 16.77
CA ALA A 3 -5.78 -0.34 17.19
C ALA A 3 -6.27 -1.58 16.44
N TYR A 4 -7.54 -1.58 16.04
CA TYR A 4 -8.15 -2.63 15.24
C TYR A 4 -7.49 -2.85 13.88
N LEU A 5 -7.21 -1.79 13.10
CA LEU A 5 -6.71 -1.94 11.73
C LEU A 5 -5.27 -2.45 11.71
N GLN A 6 -4.46 -2.04 12.69
CA GLN A 6 -3.10 -2.53 12.88
C GLN A 6 -3.11 -4.00 13.29
N GLU A 7 -3.93 -4.37 14.28
CA GLU A 7 -4.10 -5.77 14.70
C GLU A 7 -4.56 -6.65 13.53
N LEU A 8 -5.54 -6.18 12.75
CA LEU A 8 -5.99 -6.88 11.57
C LEU A 8 -4.85 -7.09 10.55
N THR A 9 -3.98 -6.11 10.33
CA THR A 9 -2.82 -6.28 9.43
C THR A 9 -1.88 -7.35 9.93
N ILE A 10 -1.53 -7.33 11.22
CA ILE A 10 -0.63 -8.31 11.82
C ILE A 10 -1.21 -9.71 11.68
N ARG A 11 -2.51 -9.89 11.97
CA ARG A 11 -3.20 -11.18 11.84
C ARG A 11 -3.24 -11.66 10.39
N LEU A 12 -3.50 -10.77 9.44
CA LEU A 12 -3.47 -11.11 8.01
C LEU A 12 -2.06 -11.51 7.57
N ALA A 13 -1.03 -10.72 7.90
CA ALA A 13 0.36 -11.03 7.56
C ALA A 13 0.81 -12.37 8.14
N ALA A 14 0.47 -12.67 9.40
CA ALA A 14 0.75 -13.96 10.01
C ALA A 14 0.02 -15.11 9.29
N ALA A 15 -1.26 -14.93 8.94
CA ALA A 15 -2.05 -15.91 8.21
C ALA A 15 -1.54 -16.14 6.77
N MET A 16 -0.95 -15.13 6.13
CA MET A 16 -0.32 -15.26 4.82
C MET A 16 0.85 -16.25 4.83
N GLY A 17 1.42 -16.59 5.99
CA GLY A 17 2.39 -17.70 6.13
C GLY A 17 1.82 -19.07 5.74
N ASN A 18 0.50 -19.25 5.81
CA ASN A 18 -0.19 -20.50 5.44
C ASN A 18 -0.61 -20.56 3.97
N VAL A 19 -0.45 -19.46 3.22
CA VAL A 19 -0.79 -19.40 1.80
C VAL A 19 0.42 -19.86 0.98
N PRO A 20 0.27 -20.77 0.00
CA PRO A 20 1.36 -21.19 -0.88
C PRO A 20 2.10 -20.00 -1.48
N GLY A 21 3.43 -20.05 -1.47
CA GLY A 21 4.28 -18.94 -1.93
C GLY A 21 3.95 -18.46 -3.35
N GLU A 22 3.67 -19.39 -4.26
CA GLU A 22 3.25 -19.09 -5.63
C GLU A 22 1.97 -18.24 -5.69
N ILE A 23 0.97 -18.54 -4.86
CA ILE A 23 -0.28 -17.77 -4.81
C ILE A 23 0.01 -16.35 -4.32
N ARG A 24 0.86 -16.18 -3.31
CA ARG A 24 1.26 -14.85 -2.81
C ARG A 24 1.97 -14.04 -3.88
N GLN A 25 2.95 -14.66 -4.54
CA GLN A 25 3.73 -14.02 -5.59
C GLN A 25 2.84 -13.61 -6.77
N ASN A 26 1.91 -14.46 -7.19
CA ASN A 26 0.99 -14.15 -8.29
C ASN A 26 0.13 -12.92 -7.98
N HIS A 27 -0.38 -12.80 -6.75
CA HIS A 27 -1.14 -11.62 -6.34
C HIS A 27 -0.26 -10.37 -6.25
N ALA A 28 0.93 -10.47 -5.65
CA ALA A 28 1.86 -9.36 -5.56
C ALA A 28 2.30 -8.86 -6.94
N ASN A 29 2.63 -9.77 -7.86
CA ASN A 29 2.96 -9.44 -9.25
C ASN A 29 1.81 -8.73 -9.95
N TRP A 30 0.57 -9.20 -9.73
CA TRP A 30 -0.61 -8.54 -10.28
C TRP A 30 -0.77 -7.13 -9.71
N VAL A 31 -0.67 -6.94 -8.39
CA VAL A 31 -0.76 -5.62 -7.75
C VAL A 31 0.34 -4.70 -8.28
N TRP A 32 1.58 -5.16 -8.34
CA TRP A 32 2.70 -4.39 -8.91
C TRP A 32 2.48 -4.02 -10.38
N SER A 33 1.85 -4.89 -11.18
CA SER A 33 1.50 -4.58 -12.58
C SER A 33 0.49 -3.44 -12.74
N LYS A 34 -0.18 -3.04 -11.65
CA LYS A 34 -1.19 -1.97 -11.62
C LYS A 34 -0.66 -0.64 -11.11
N GLN A 35 0.60 -0.58 -10.67
CA GLN A 35 1.20 0.68 -10.30
C GLN A 35 1.29 1.58 -11.54
N GLN A 36 0.83 2.82 -11.41
CA GLN A 36 0.84 3.79 -12.49
C GLN A 36 2.16 4.56 -12.52
N GLY A 37 2.40 5.31 -13.60
CA GLY A 37 3.64 6.07 -13.79
C GLY A 37 3.87 7.18 -12.76
N ASP A 38 2.85 7.56 -11.99
CA ASP A 38 2.96 8.51 -10.88
C ASP A 38 3.31 7.83 -9.54
N GLY A 39 3.44 6.50 -9.52
CA GLY A 39 3.75 5.69 -8.34
C GLY A 39 2.53 5.20 -7.55
N GLY A 40 1.34 5.69 -7.85
CA GLY A 40 0.10 5.31 -7.17
C GLY A 40 -0.66 4.16 -7.84
N TRP A 41 -1.80 3.82 -7.25
CA TRP A 41 -2.78 2.89 -7.81
C TRP A 41 -4.15 3.55 -7.91
N GLY A 42 -4.83 3.28 -9.02
CA GLY A 42 -6.15 3.81 -9.30
C GLY A 42 -7.26 2.77 -9.15
N GLY A 43 -8.42 3.24 -8.71
CA GLY A 43 -9.65 2.48 -8.66
C GLY A 43 -10.46 2.46 -9.95
N ARG A 44 -11.78 2.48 -9.82
CA ARG A 44 -12.73 2.49 -10.95
C ARG A 44 -12.64 3.75 -11.82
N GLU A 45 -12.21 4.86 -11.24
CA GLU A 45 -12.03 6.14 -11.92
C GLU A 45 -10.73 6.19 -12.75
N GLY A 46 -9.86 5.21 -12.58
CA GLY A 46 -8.66 5.02 -13.40
C GLY A 46 -7.46 5.86 -13.00
N THR A 47 -7.64 7.01 -12.33
CA THR A 47 -6.53 7.80 -11.78
C THR A 47 -6.07 7.28 -10.43
N SER A 48 -4.78 7.41 -10.13
CA SER A 48 -4.23 7.08 -8.82
C SER A 48 -4.85 7.93 -7.70
N ASP A 49 -5.20 7.28 -6.58
CA ASP A 49 -5.76 7.93 -5.40
C ASP A 49 -5.16 7.34 -4.10
N PRO A 50 -5.18 8.08 -2.98
CA PRO A 50 -4.65 7.58 -1.71
C PRO A 50 -5.34 6.31 -1.20
N TYR A 51 -6.65 6.16 -1.44
CA TYR A 51 -7.44 5.03 -0.97
C TYR A 51 -6.99 3.70 -1.59
N TYR A 52 -7.00 3.60 -2.92
CA TYR A 52 -6.56 2.40 -3.65
C TYR A 52 -5.06 2.16 -3.54
N THR A 53 -4.26 3.23 -3.49
CA THR A 53 -2.82 3.12 -3.20
C THR A 53 -2.59 2.46 -1.84
N SER A 54 -3.33 2.86 -0.82
CA SER A 54 -3.21 2.28 0.53
C SER A 54 -3.56 0.78 0.56
N PHE A 55 -4.59 0.34 -0.19
CA PHE A 55 -4.91 -1.08 -0.34
C PHE A 55 -3.81 -1.86 -1.05
N ALA A 56 -3.24 -1.30 -2.12
CA ALA A 56 -2.14 -1.92 -2.84
C ALA A 56 -0.92 -2.09 -1.91
N LEU A 57 -0.53 -1.04 -1.20
CA LEU A 57 0.57 -1.06 -0.23
C LEU A 57 0.33 -2.09 0.87
N ARG A 58 -0.86 -2.15 1.46
CA ARG A 58 -1.18 -3.17 2.48
C ARG A 58 -1.06 -4.58 1.90
N THR A 59 -1.55 -4.80 0.69
CA THR A 59 -1.50 -6.11 0.03
C THR A 59 -0.05 -6.56 -0.17
N LEU A 60 0.78 -5.66 -0.71
CA LEU A 60 2.21 -5.91 -0.93
C LEU A 60 2.95 -6.14 0.39
N ALA A 61 2.61 -5.39 1.44
CA ALA A 61 3.20 -5.56 2.77
C ALA A 61 2.87 -6.94 3.36
N ILE A 62 1.61 -7.37 3.35
CA ILE A 62 1.22 -8.67 3.92
C ILE A 62 1.71 -9.87 3.08
N THR A 63 2.01 -9.68 1.80
CA THR A 63 2.66 -10.71 0.97
C THR A 63 4.18 -10.75 1.14
N GLY A 64 4.79 -9.74 1.78
CA GLY A 64 6.25 -9.61 1.93
C GLY A 64 6.96 -9.01 0.70
N GLU A 65 6.21 -8.34 -0.18
CA GLU A 65 6.64 -7.92 -1.52
C GLU A 65 6.70 -6.39 -1.68
N LEU A 66 6.57 -5.64 -0.58
CA LEU A 66 6.68 -4.18 -0.55
C LEU A 66 8.12 -3.74 -0.28
N TYR A 67 8.92 -3.58 -1.33
CA TYR A 67 10.31 -3.10 -1.23
C TYR A 67 10.83 -2.55 -2.57
N GLY A 68 12.02 -1.94 -2.55
CA GLY A 68 12.75 -1.50 -3.75
C GLY A 68 12.24 -0.20 -4.36
N GLU A 69 12.71 0.11 -5.58
CA GLU A 69 12.44 1.38 -6.26
C GLU A 69 10.95 1.69 -6.42
N ARG A 70 10.12 0.67 -6.63
CA ARG A 70 8.67 0.85 -6.77
C ARG A 70 8.00 1.30 -5.47
N ALA A 71 8.53 0.92 -4.31
CA ALA A 71 8.06 1.42 -3.01
C ALA A 71 8.41 2.90 -2.85
N GLU A 72 9.60 3.33 -3.29
CA GLU A 72 10.01 4.75 -3.30
C GLU A 72 9.11 5.60 -4.21
N GLN A 73 8.74 5.08 -5.38
CA GLN A 73 7.80 5.74 -6.28
C GLN A 73 6.42 5.90 -5.63
N ALA A 74 5.95 4.89 -4.90
CA ALA A 74 4.70 4.99 -4.13
C ALA A 74 4.79 6.01 -2.98
N ALA A 75 5.96 6.11 -2.32
CA ALA A 75 6.20 7.16 -1.32
C ALA A 75 6.14 8.55 -1.95
N ALA A 76 6.77 8.74 -3.12
CA ALA A 76 6.69 10.00 -3.86
C ALA A 76 5.24 10.36 -4.25
N PHE A 77 4.43 9.37 -4.65
CA PHE A 77 3.00 9.57 -4.89
C PHE A 77 2.32 10.11 -3.62
N LEU A 78 2.46 9.42 -2.47
CA LEU A 78 1.79 9.84 -1.23
C LEU A 78 2.26 11.23 -0.75
N ARG A 79 3.56 11.54 -0.87
CA ARG A 79 4.10 12.89 -0.60
C ARG A 79 3.41 13.97 -1.43
N SER A 80 3.18 13.70 -2.72
CA SER A 80 2.49 14.64 -3.62
C SER A 80 1.03 14.94 -3.22
N ARG A 81 0.45 14.14 -2.32
CA ARG A 81 -0.92 14.27 -1.82
C ARG A 81 -1.00 14.97 -0.47
N LEU A 82 0.11 15.18 0.24
CA LEU A 82 0.14 15.82 1.57
C LEU A 82 -0.39 17.26 1.55
N ASP A 83 -0.10 18.02 0.50
CA ASP A 83 -0.50 19.43 0.37
C ASP A 83 -1.86 19.61 -0.32
N LYS A 84 -2.58 18.52 -0.61
CA LYS A 84 -3.88 18.58 -1.32
C LYS A 84 -5.06 18.53 -0.35
N GLN A 85 -6.18 19.13 -0.76
CA GLN A 85 -7.45 18.93 -0.07
C GLN A 85 -7.98 17.53 -0.36
N GLU A 86 -7.58 16.59 0.48
CA GLU A 86 -8.07 15.21 0.47
C GLU A 86 -9.39 15.08 1.24
N THR A 87 -10.19 14.07 0.89
CA THR A 87 -11.31 13.69 1.75
C THR A 87 -10.80 13.11 3.07
N VAL A 88 -11.64 13.05 4.10
CA VAL A 88 -11.25 12.42 5.39
C VAL A 88 -10.84 10.95 5.19
N VAL A 89 -11.47 10.26 4.24
CA VAL A 89 -11.16 8.86 3.90
C VAL A 89 -9.78 8.77 3.26
N ASP A 90 -9.48 9.66 2.31
CA ASP A 90 -8.19 9.70 1.62
C ASP A 90 -7.05 10.11 2.54
N LEU A 91 -7.28 11.04 3.47
CA LEU A 91 -6.31 11.41 4.49
C LEU A 91 -5.99 10.22 5.41
N ALA A 92 -7.00 9.48 5.86
CA ALA A 92 -6.80 8.28 6.66
C ALA A 92 -6.05 7.19 5.89
N ALA A 93 -6.37 7.01 4.60
CA ALA A 93 -5.70 6.08 3.71
C ALA A 93 -4.23 6.47 3.45
N LEU A 94 -3.95 7.77 3.31
CA LEU A 94 -2.59 8.31 3.15
C LEU A 94 -1.73 7.97 4.37
N ILE A 95 -2.20 8.30 5.58
CA ILE A 95 -1.47 7.99 6.83
C ILE A 95 -1.23 6.49 6.97
N TYR A 96 -2.22 5.68 6.59
CA TYR A 96 -2.08 4.23 6.64
C TYR A 96 -1.09 3.69 5.60
N GLY A 97 -1.11 4.22 4.37
CA GLY A 97 -0.17 3.86 3.31
C GLY A 97 1.27 4.23 3.66
N ALA A 98 1.47 5.44 4.20
CA ALA A 98 2.76 5.89 4.73
C ALA A 98 3.29 4.94 5.81
N SER A 99 2.44 4.57 6.77
CA SER A 99 2.81 3.60 7.80
C SER A 99 3.18 2.22 7.23
N MET A 100 2.54 1.77 6.14
CA MET A 100 2.93 0.51 5.50
C MET A 100 4.31 0.60 4.84
N LEU A 101 4.62 1.72 4.17
CA LEU A 101 5.93 1.95 3.55
C LEU A 101 7.05 2.03 4.61
N GLU A 102 6.81 2.74 5.70
CA GLU A 102 7.76 2.84 6.81
C GLU A 102 8.04 1.46 7.42
N ASN A 103 6.97 0.72 7.77
CA ASN A 103 7.12 -0.55 8.49
C ASN A 103 7.62 -1.71 7.61
N ALA A 104 7.26 -1.75 6.32
CA ALA A 104 7.60 -2.88 5.44
C ALA A 104 8.82 -2.61 4.56
N ALA A 105 9.00 -1.37 4.08
CA ALA A 105 10.06 -0.99 3.15
C ALA A 105 11.13 -0.08 3.78
N GLY A 106 10.91 0.46 4.99
CA GLY A 106 11.80 1.44 5.61
C GLY A 106 11.79 2.80 4.90
N VAL A 107 10.75 3.08 4.11
CA VAL A 107 10.63 4.31 3.33
C VAL A 107 9.71 5.28 4.06
N ASP A 108 10.25 6.45 4.42
CA ASP A 108 9.51 7.54 5.05
C ASP A 108 8.65 8.28 4.01
N VAL A 109 7.52 8.88 4.38
CA VAL A 109 6.64 9.64 3.47
C VAL A 109 6.58 11.08 3.92
#